data_AF-A0A848XYA1-F1
#
_entry.id   AF-A0A848XYA1-F1
#
_cell.length_a   1.000
_cell.length_b   1.000
_cell.length_c   1.000
_cell.angle_alpha   90.00
_cell.angle_beta   90.00
_cell.angle_gamma   90.00
#
_symmetry.space_group_name_H-M   'P 1'
#
loop_
_entity.id
_entity.type
_entity.pdbx_description
1 polymer ?
#
loop_
_entity_poly.entity_id
_entity_poly.type
_entity_poly.pdbx_seq_one_letter_code
_entity_poly.pdbx_strand_id
1 'polypeptide(L)'
;MLNAVADALTRHLLQTLPPGQAYRRSALDRLPLPVVHYLSGLLNRHLEAEAALPQSDWFDAEAEIVQTAAASWQAAIRSAAQIPAEAWEEAAQTATQQVLAYLVEPVATLTAWVYDDASAPLPTATVRARMTAFSAYPYLREIAEGYLDRKGLAEITRAEFDRLLQRIDQRMVGSFGPTDWMVLLDPLFTLLRAAPEYDGVPTALLQRFFRAKGFEAFAASLDGPEAYDEAALRAVLQTQPAASQAPMDSAVAEAATEAVSLEDEAAIPPTEPEALEAEPDEVPDSAVPSDGEADEDIGAEPLKDAVRMDVENAAEGEVGGLEGEAERAA
;
A
#
# COMPACT_ATOMS: atom_id res chain seq x y z
N MET A 1 6.89 -16.11 15.73
CA MET A 1 7.00 -14.93 16.61
C MET A 1 6.26 -13.72 16.04
N LEU A 2 6.51 -13.30 14.79
CA LEU A 2 5.78 -12.16 14.18
C LEU A 2 4.25 -12.33 14.28
N ASN A 3 3.72 -13.51 13.96
CA ASN A 3 2.30 -13.81 14.10
C ASN A 3 1.79 -13.61 15.54
N ALA A 4 2.53 -14.06 16.56
CA ALA A 4 2.09 -13.92 17.95
C ALA A 4 2.00 -12.46 18.40
N VAL A 5 2.95 -11.61 17.97
CA VAL A 5 2.93 -10.17 18.25
C VAL A 5 1.77 -9.50 17.50
N ALA A 6 1.57 -9.86 16.23
CA ALA A 6 0.43 -9.37 15.45
C ALA A 6 -0.91 -9.78 16.09
N ASP A 7 -1.05 -11.02 16.55
CA ASP A 7 -2.26 -11.53 17.21
C ASP A 7 -2.55 -10.79 18.52
N ALA A 8 -1.52 -10.47 19.31
CA ALA A 8 -1.67 -9.66 20.51
C ALA A 8 -2.12 -8.23 20.20
N LEU A 9 -1.51 -7.60 19.20
CA LEU A 9 -1.95 -6.30 18.71
C LEU A 9 -3.40 -6.36 18.21
N THR A 10 -3.79 -7.41 17.47
CA THR A 10 -5.16 -7.59 16.98
C THR A 10 -6.14 -7.68 18.14
N ARG A 11 -5.84 -8.49 19.17
CA ARG A 11 -6.66 -8.57 20.38
C ARG A 11 -6.82 -7.20 21.04
N HIS A 12 -5.75 -6.41 21.12
CA HIS A 12 -5.81 -5.06 21.65
C HIS A 12 -6.69 -4.11 20.79
N LEU A 13 -6.57 -4.15 19.46
CA LEU A 13 -7.41 -3.36 18.57
C LEU A 13 -8.90 -3.71 18.73
N LEU A 14 -9.21 -5.01 18.77
CA LEU A 14 -10.59 -5.51 18.93
C LEU A 14 -11.18 -5.20 20.32
N GLN A 15 -10.35 -5.04 21.36
CA GLN A 15 -10.81 -4.54 22.65
C GLN A 15 -11.08 -3.04 22.62
N THR A 16 -10.29 -2.27 21.86
CA THR A 16 -10.44 -0.82 21.74
C THR A 16 -11.66 -0.44 20.89
N LEU A 17 -11.84 -1.17 19.79
CA LEU A 17 -12.94 -1.08 18.84
C LEU A 17 -13.58 -2.48 18.69
N PRO A 18 -14.64 -2.79 19.46
CA PRO A 18 -15.30 -4.09 19.44
C PRO A 18 -15.97 -4.46 18.12
N PRO A 19 -15.96 -5.75 17.73
CA PRO A 19 -16.68 -6.20 16.54
C PRO A 19 -18.19 -5.98 16.64
N GLY A 20 -18.87 -6.03 15.49
CA GLY A 20 -20.33 -5.90 15.39
C GLY A 20 -20.85 -4.49 15.09
N GLN A 21 -19.98 -3.55 14.76
CA GLN A 21 -20.36 -2.21 14.29
C GLN A 21 -19.45 -1.73 13.17
N ALA A 22 -19.99 -0.88 12.29
CA ALA A 22 -19.21 -0.24 11.24
C ALA A 22 -18.40 0.94 11.78
N TYR A 23 -17.16 1.11 11.30
CA TYR A 23 -16.24 2.14 11.78
C TYR A 23 -15.88 3.15 10.71
N ARG A 24 -16.19 4.42 10.98
CA ARG A 24 -15.73 5.57 10.18
C ARG A 24 -14.30 5.94 10.55
N ARG A 25 -13.64 6.74 9.70
CA ARG A 25 -12.26 7.21 9.91
C ARG A 25 -12.03 7.83 11.30
N SER A 26 -12.95 8.67 11.76
CA SER A 26 -12.83 9.31 13.08
C SER A 26 -12.84 8.33 14.27
N ALA A 27 -13.43 7.14 14.12
CA ALA A 27 -13.36 6.10 15.14
C ALA A 27 -11.97 5.47 15.23
N LEU A 28 -11.22 5.47 14.11
CA LEU A 28 -9.89 4.89 14.02
C LEU A 28 -8.85 5.73 14.77
N ASP A 29 -9.08 7.03 14.99
CA ASP A 29 -8.15 7.93 15.70
C ASP A 29 -7.80 7.47 17.14
N ARG A 30 -8.55 6.49 17.67
CA ARG A 30 -8.29 5.84 18.96
C ARG A 30 -7.22 4.74 18.90
N LEU A 31 -6.79 4.35 17.70
CA LEU A 31 -5.82 3.28 17.46
C LEU A 31 -4.40 3.85 17.30
N PRO A 32 -3.35 3.00 17.39
CA PRO A 32 -1.98 3.44 17.10
C PRO A 32 -1.85 4.03 15.70
N LEU A 33 -1.15 5.16 15.59
CA LEU A 33 -1.05 5.94 14.35
C LEU A 33 -0.64 5.11 13.11
N PRO A 34 0.35 4.19 13.17
CA PRO A 34 0.69 3.35 12.00
C PRO A 34 -0.48 2.48 11.51
N VAL A 35 -1.33 1.99 12.42
CA VAL A 35 -2.53 1.22 12.11
C VAL A 35 -3.60 2.10 11.47
N VAL A 36 -3.79 3.32 11.98
CA VAL A 36 -4.75 4.29 11.40
C VAL A 36 -4.39 4.63 9.96
N HIS A 37 -3.10 4.88 9.69
CA HIS A 37 -2.63 5.14 8.33
C HIS A 37 -2.89 3.97 7.39
N TYR A 38 -2.53 2.75 7.82
CA TYR A 38 -2.76 1.55 7.01
C TYR A 38 -4.24 1.33 6.71
N LEU A 39 -5.11 1.37 7.73
CA LEU A 39 -6.56 1.20 7.55
C LEU A 39 -7.16 2.29 6.65
N SER A 40 -6.65 3.52 6.75
CA SER A 40 -7.07 4.62 5.87
C SER A 40 -6.64 4.37 4.42
N GLY A 41 -5.43 3.86 4.21
CA GLY A 41 -4.93 3.45 2.89
C GLY A 41 -5.73 2.28 2.30
N LEU A 42 -6.05 1.27 3.11
CA LEU A 42 -6.91 0.15 2.75
C LEU A 42 -8.30 0.64 2.31
N LEU A 43 -8.93 1.51 3.10
CA LEU A 43 -10.21 2.14 2.74
C LEU A 43 -10.12 2.92 1.43
N ASN A 44 -9.07 3.72 1.23
CA ASN A 44 -8.89 4.46 -0.02
C ASN A 44 -8.78 3.51 -1.21
N ARG A 45 -8.03 2.41 -1.07
CA ARG A 45 -7.87 1.39 -2.12
C ARG A 45 -9.19 0.73 -2.50
N HIS A 46 -10.01 0.36 -1.51
CA HIS A 46 -11.35 -0.20 -1.77
C HIS A 46 -12.24 0.81 -2.50
N LEU A 47 -12.27 2.06 -2.04
CA LEU A 47 -13.09 3.11 -2.66
C LEU A 47 -12.62 3.46 -4.07
N GLU A 48 -11.32 3.44 -4.35
CA GLU A 48 -10.79 3.66 -5.70
C GLU A 48 -11.28 2.58 -6.68
N ALA A 49 -11.31 1.32 -6.23
CA ALA A 49 -11.85 0.22 -7.04
C ALA A 49 -13.36 0.38 -7.28
N GLU A 50 -14.13 0.77 -6.25
CA GLU A 50 -15.59 0.93 -6.36
C GLU A 50 -16.00 2.20 -7.13
N ALA A 51 -15.16 3.24 -7.13
CA ALA A 51 -15.46 4.53 -7.76
C ALA A 51 -14.87 4.68 -9.16
N ALA A 52 -14.25 3.63 -9.69
CA ALA A 52 -13.76 3.62 -11.05
C ALA A 52 -14.93 3.77 -12.03
N LEU A 53 -14.82 4.74 -12.94
CA LEU A 53 -15.81 4.90 -14.00
C LEU A 53 -15.80 3.65 -14.90
N PRO A 54 -16.97 3.10 -15.25
CA PRO A 54 -17.02 2.02 -16.22
C PRO A 54 -16.58 2.54 -17.58
N GLN A 55 -15.79 1.75 -18.30
CA GLN A 55 -15.54 2.00 -19.72
C GLN A 55 -16.80 1.66 -20.51
N SER A 56 -17.20 2.55 -21.42
CA SER A 56 -18.42 2.39 -22.22
C SER A 56 -18.31 3.14 -23.53
N ASP A 57 -18.73 2.51 -24.62
CA ASP A 57 -18.83 3.17 -25.93
C ASP A 57 -20.05 4.11 -26.03
N TRP A 58 -20.95 4.08 -25.04
CA TRP A 58 -22.21 4.84 -25.05
C TRP A 58 -22.07 6.26 -24.47
N PHE A 59 -20.97 6.56 -23.79
CA PHE A 59 -20.67 7.89 -23.28
C PHE A 59 -19.17 8.15 -23.28
N ASP A 60 -18.79 9.42 -23.46
CA ASP A 60 -17.40 9.85 -23.36
C ASP A 60 -17.02 10.02 -21.88
N ALA A 61 -16.24 9.08 -21.35
CA ALA A 61 -15.74 9.16 -19.98
C ALA A 61 -14.81 10.38 -19.77
N GLU A 62 -14.16 10.88 -20.82
CA GLU A 62 -13.24 12.01 -20.76
C GLU A 62 -13.95 13.37 -20.86
N ALA A 63 -15.27 13.37 -21.09
CA ALA A 63 -16.05 14.60 -21.10
C ALA A 63 -15.98 15.32 -19.73
N GLU A 64 -15.71 16.63 -19.75
CA GLU A 64 -15.50 17.45 -18.54
C GLU A 64 -16.64 17.32 -17.51
N ILE A 65 -17.89 17.21 -17.97
CA ILE A 65 -19.06 17.02 -17.11
C ILE A 65 -19.05 15.66 -16.39
N VAL A 66 -18.61 14.60 -17.07
CA VAL A 66 -18.50 13.25 -16.49
C VAL A 66 -17.39 13.21 -15.47
N GLN A 67 -16.22 13.78 -15.80
CA GLN A 67 -15.08 13.88 -14.89
C GLN A 67 -15.41 14.71 -13.64
N THR A 68 -16.11 15.84 -13.78
CA THR A 68 -16.55 16.67 -12.65
C THR A 68 -17.53 15.93 -11.74
N ALA A 69 -18.49 15.21 -12.33
CA ALA A 69 -19.45 14.40 -11.58
C ALA A 69 -18.74 13.24 -10.85
N ALA A 70 -17.79 12.57 -11.52
CA ALA A 70 -16.99 11.49 -10.94
C ALA A 70 -16.13 11.97 -9.77
N ALA A 71 -15.45 13.13 -9.90
CA ALA A 71 -14.67 13.72 -8.82
C ALA A 71 -15.55 14.08 -7.60
N SER A 72 -16.75 14.63 -7.85
CA SER A 72 -17.72 14.96 -6.80
C SER A 72 -18.24 13.71 -6.09
N TRP A 73 -18.56 12.65 -6.85
CA TRP A 73 -18.94 11.35 -6.32
C TRP A 73 -17.82 10.74 -5.46
N GLN A 74 -16.58 10.70 -5.98
CA GLN A 74 -15.41 10.22 -5.26
C GLN A 74 -15.17 10.99 -3.95
N ALA A 75 -15.35 12.30 -3.94
CA ALA A 75 -15.26 13.09 -2.72
C ALA A 75 -16.36 12.72 -1.71
N ALA A 76 -17.60 12.54 -2.18
CA ALA A 76 -18.73 12.18 -1.34
C ALA A 76 -18.53 10.80 -0.69
N ILE A 77 -18.16 9.76 -1.44
CA ILE A 77 -17.92 8.42 -0.88
C ILE A 77 -16.74 8.40 0.08
N ARG A 78 -15.66 9.16 -0.19
CA ARG A 78 -14.51 9.25 0.72
C ARG A 78 -14.90 9.86 2.06
N SER A 79 -15.81 10.84 2.04
CA SER A 79 -16.35 11.45 3.26
C SER A 79 -17.27 10.52 4.06
N ALA A 80 -17.96 9.60 3.38
CA ALA A 80 -18.89 8.64 3.98
C ALA A 80 -18.24 7.27 4.29
N ALA A 81 -16.94 7.12 3.98
CA ALA A 81 -16.20 5.87 4.07
C ALA A 81 -16.25 5.25 5.47
N GLN A 82 -16.52 3.95 5.52
CA GLN A 82 -16.49 3.16 6.74
C GLN A 82 -16.06 1.72 6.44
N ILE A 83 -15.45 1.07 7.44
CA ILE A 83 -15.22 -0.38 7.44
C ILE A 83 -16.51 -1.05 7.93
N PRO A 84 -17.13 -1.95 7.15
CA PRO A 84 -18.32 -2.70 7.58
C PRO A 84 -18.05 -3.55 8.82
N ALA A 85 -19.11 -3.85 9.59
CA ALA A 85 -18.99 -4.59 10.86
C ALA A 85 -18.41 -6.00 10.67
N GLU A 86 -18.86 -6.66 9.60
CA GLU A 86 -18.46 -8.00 9.17
C GLU A 86 -17.02 -8.06 8.66
N ALA A 87 -16.47 -6.95 8.19
CA ALA A 87 -15.11 -6.86 7.69
C ALA A 87 -14.10 -6.39 8.74
N TRP A 88 -14.57 -5.89 9.89
CA TRP A 88 -13.70 -5.23 10.88
C TRP A 88 -12.64 -6.18 11.47
N GLU A 89 -13.01 -7.41 11.83
CA GLU A 89 -12.06 -8.34 12.45
C GLU A 89 -10.91 -8.68 11.51
N GLU A 90 -11.23 -9.00 10.25
CA GLU A 90 -10.25 -9.30 9.21
C GLU A 90 -9.39 -8.06 8.89
N ALA A 91 -10.00 -6.88 8.80
CA ALA A 91 -9.27 -5.63 8.57
C ALA A 91 -8.29 -5.33 9.71
N ALA A 92 -8.70 -5.52 10.97
CA ALA A 92 -7.85 -5.34 12.14
C ALA A 92 -6.69 -6.35 12.17
N GLN A 93 -6.96 -7.61 11.86
CA GLN A 93 -5.94 -8.65 11.77
C GLN A 93 -4.92 -8.36 10.65
N THR A 94 -5.42 -8.01 9.47
CA THR A 94 -4.57 -7.67 8.32
C THR A 94 -3.73 -6.44 8.63
N ALA A 95 -4.33 -5.41 9.23
CA ALA A 95 -3.63 -4.18 9.57
C ALA A 95 -2.46 -4.40 10.53
N THR A 96 -2.64 -5.18 11.61
CA THR A 96 -1.54 -5.43 12.55
C THR A 96 -0.43 -6.24 11.91
N GLN A 97 -0.77 -7.24 11.09
CA GLN A 97 0.21 -8.04 10.35
C GLN A 97 1.01 -7.19 9.37
N GLN A 98 0.33 -6.37 8.56
CA GLN A 98 0.96 -5.56 7.52
C GLN A 98 1.77 -4.40 8.10
N VAL A 99 1.25 -3.72 9.12
CA VAL A 99 2.01 -2.66 9.82
C VAL A 99 3.24 -3.24 10.50
N LEU A 100 3.10 -4.36 11.21
CA LEU A 100 4.26 -4.98 11.88
C LEU A 100 5.28 -5.49 10.85
N ALA A 101 4.83 -6.10 9.76
CA ALA A 101 5.70 -6.51 8.66
C ALA A 101 6.43 -5.30 8.07
N TYR A 102 5.74 -4.19 7.83
CA TYR A 102 6.34 -2.98 7.26
C TYR A 102 7.36 -2.33 8.21
N LEU A 103 7.10 -2.31 9.51
CA LEU A 103 8.05 -1.79 10.52
C LEU A 103 9.30 -2.67 10.70
N VAL A 104 9.29 -3.91 10.20
CA VAL A 104 10.41 -4.84 10.32
C VAL A 104 11.13 -5.03 8.98
N GLU A 105 10.37 -5.14 7.90
CA GLU A 105 10.84 -5.38 6.53
C GLU A 105 10.14 -4.41 5.56
N PRO A 106 10.48 -3.12 5.59
CA PRO A 106 9.69 -2.11 4.88
C PRO A 106 9.74 -2.28 3.36
N VAL A 107 10.90 -2.62 2.80
CA VAL A 107 11.04 -2.79 1.35
C VAL A 107 10.19 -3.95 0.84
N ALA A 108 10.38 -5.15 1.41
CA ALA A 108 9.63 -6.34 1.01
C ALA A 108 8.12 -6.15 1.17
N THR A 109 7.70 -5.55 2.29
CA THR A 109 6.28 -5.31 2.59
C THR A 109 5.68 -4.26 1.65
N LEU A 110 6.38 -3.15 1.38
CA LEU A 110 5.89 -2.12 0.48
C LEU A 110 5.81 -2.62 -0.97
N THR A 111 6.82 -3.36 -1.43
CA THR A 111 6.79 -4.01 -2.74
C THR A 111 5.59 -4.96 -2.85
N ALA A 112 5.36 -5.81 -1.85
CA ALA A 112 4.23 -6.73 -1.84
C ALA A 112 2.88 -5.99 -1.86
N TRP A 113 2.74 -4.94 -1.05
CA TRP A 113 1.53 -4.12 -0.99
C TRP A 113 1.23 -3.38 -2.30
N VAL A 114 2.24 -2.75 -2.90
CA VAL A 114 2.08 -1.98 -4.14
C VAL A 114 1.65 -2.89 -5.29
N TYR A 115 2.19 -4.09 -5.39
CA TYR A 115 1.92 -4.99 -6.51
C TYR A 115 0.77 -5.97 -6.27
N ASP A 116 0.43 -6.32 -5.02
CA ASP A 116 -0.69 -7.21 -4.69
C ASP A 116 -0.68 -8.51 -5.53
N ASP A 117 0.49 -9.15 -5.58
CA ASP A 117 0.82 -10.31 -6.42
C ASP A 117 0.78 -10.11 -7.95
N ALA A 118 0.52 -8.89 -8.44
CA ALA A 118 0.65 -8.58 -9.85
C ALA A 118 2.10 -8.76 -10.33
N SER A 119 2.25 -9.50 -11.43
CA SER A 119 3.53 -9.67 -12.13
C SER A 119 3.77 -8.60 -13.20
N ALA A 120 2.69 -7.98 -13.70
CA ALA A 120 2.75 -6.96 -14.73
C ALA A 120 3.35 -5.64 -14.20
N PRO A 121 3.98 -4.83 -15.08
CA PRO A 121 4.31 -3.45 -14.78
C PRO A 121 3.07 -2.67 -14.31
N LEU A 122 3.26 -1.75 -13.38
CA LEU A 122 2.20 -0.85 -12.92
C LEU A 122 2.48 0.58 -13.38
N PRO A 123 1.44 1.35 -13.75
CA PRO A 123 1.58 2.77 -13.99
C PRO A 123 2.18 3.48 -12.77
N THR A 124 3.11 4.40 -13.01
CA THR A 124 3.78 5.18 -11.95
C THR A 124 2.79 5.90 -11.04
N ALA A 125 1.68 6.41 -11.59
CA ALA A 125 0.61 7.04 -10.81
C ALA A 125 -0.03 6.06 -9.79
N THR A 126 -0.26 4.80 -10.21
CA THR A 126 -0.78 3.74 -9.34
C THR A 126 0.22 3.38 -8.25
N VAL A 127 1.50 3.27 -8.59
CA VAL A 127 2.58 3.00 -7.63
C VAL A 127 2.62 4.10 -6.56
N ARG A 128 2.63 5.38 -6.97
CA ARG A 128 2.62 6.52 -6.05
C ARG A 128 1.42 6.50 -5.10
N ALA A 129 0.22 6.29 -5.64
CA ALA A 129 -0.99 6.22 -4.83
C ALA A 129 -0.89 5.11 -3.76
N ARG A 130 -0.45 3.91 -4.16
CA ARG A 130 -0.35 2.75 -3.25
C ARG A 130 0.75 2.91 -2.20
N MET A 131 1.82 3.64 -2.47
CA MET A 131 2.88 3.91 -1.50
C MET A 131 2.42 4.72 -0.28
N THR A 132 1.28 5.43 -0.38
CA THR A 132 0.76 6.26 0.72
C THR A 132 0.13 5.48 1.87
N ALA A 133 -0.04 4.15 1.73
CA ALA A 133 -0.71 3.32 2.72
C ALA A 133 0.07 3.20 4.04
N PHE A 134 1.39 3.41 4.03
CA PHE A 134 2.20 3.36 5.23
C PHE A 134 2.81 4.73 5.54
N SER A 135 2.93 5.06 6.83
CA SER A 135 3.48 6.34 7.29
C SER A 135 4.92 6.28 7.79
N ALA A 136 5.40 5.10 8.20
CA ALA A 136 6.80 4.92 8.58
C ALA A 136 7.72 5.01 7.35
N TYR A 137 9.00 5.32 7.57
CA TYR A 137 10.00 5.42 6.49
C TYR A 137 9.63 6.38 5.34
N PRO A 138 9.26 7.64 5.63
CA PRO A 138 8.83 8.60 4.59
C PRO A 138 9.87 8.78 3.47
N TYR A 139 11.16 8.63 3.79
CA TYR A 139 12.25 8.69 2.81
C TYR A 139 12.11 7.69 1.67
N LEU A 140 11.54 6.49 1.90
CA LEU A 140 11.35 5.49 0.85
C LEU A 140 10.43 6.03 -0.24
N ARG A 141 9.34 6.69 0.16
CA ARG A 141 8.40 7.31 -0.75
C ARG A 141 9.00 8.53 -1.43
N GLU A 142 9.51 9.48 -0.64
CA GLU A 142 9.99 10.75 -1.16
C GLU A 142 11.12 10.58 -2.18
N ILE A 143 12.08 9.70 -1.90
CA ILE A 143 13.20 9.45 -2.80
C ILE A 143 12.76 8.65 -4.04
N ALA A 144 11.87 7.66 -3.88
CA ALA A 144 11.33 6.91 -5.02
C ALA A 144 10.48 7.78 -5.94
N GLU A 145 9.63 8.64 -5.39
CA GLU A 145 8.85 9.62 -6.15
C GLU A 145 9.74 10.54 -6.97
N GLY A 146 10.78 11.12 -6.34
CA GLY A 146 11.73 11.97 -7.03
C GLY A 146 12.55 11.22 -8.10
N TYR A 147 12.78 9.92 -7.92
CA TYR A 147 13.41 9.07 -8.94
C TYR A 147 12.48 8.86 -10.14
N LEU A 148 11.23 8.47 -9.89
CA LEU A 148 10.21 8.23 -10.91
C LEU A 148 9.93 9.48 -11.74
N ASP A 149 9.90 10.66 -11.11
CA ASP A 149 9.72 11.95 -11.80
C ASP A 149 10.90 12.29 -12.72
N ARG A 150 12.12 12.10 -12.23
CA ARG A 150 13.34 12.41 -13.00
C ARG A 150 13.55 11.47 -14.18
N LYS A 151 13.14 10.21 -14.04
CA LYS A 151 13.25 9.21 -15.12
C LYS A 151 12.10 9.26 -16.11
N GLY A 152 10.98 9.90 -15.77
CA GLY A 152 9.80 9.99 -16.63
C GLY A 152 9.20 8.62 -16.96
N LEU A 153 9.32 7.65 -16.06
CA LEU A 153 8.81 6.30 -16.28
C LEU A 153 7.28 6.31 -16.26
N ALA A 154 6.66 5.84 -17.34
CA ALA A 154 5.20 5.65 -17.39
C ALA A 154 4.77 4.47 -16.52
N GLU A 155 5.57 3.40 -16.52
CA GLU A 155 5.33 2.16 -15.78
C GLU A 155 6.64 1.65 -15.16
N ILE A 156 6.52 0.85 -14.09
CA ILE A 156 7.67 0.21 -13.42
C ILE A 156 7.31 -1.22 -13.02
N THR A 157 8.25 -2.14 -13.23
CA THR A 157 8.08 -3.55 -12.82
C THR A 157 8.31 -3.73 -11.33
N ARG A 158 7.75 -4.82 -10.77
CA ARG A 158 7.96 -5.20 -9.37
C ARG A 158 9.43 -5.30 -8.99
N ALA A 159 10.26 -5.90 -9.86
CA ALA A 159 11.68 -6.09 -9.60
C ALA A 159 12.48 -4.78 -9.63
N GLU A 160 12.16 -3.86 -10.54
CA GLU A 160 12.77 -2.54 -10.59
C GLU A 160 12.41 -1.70 -9.36
N PHE A 161 11.13 -1.72 -8.97
CA PHE A 161 10.65 -1.03 -7.77
C PHE A 161 11.32 -1.57 -6.51
N ASP A 162 11.38 -2.90 -6.35
CA ASP A 162 12.04 -3.54 -5.21
C ASP A 162 13.52 -3.16 -5.11
N ARG A 163 14.26 -3.25 -6.23
CA ARG A 163 15.69 -2.85 -6.28
C ARG A 163 15.88 -1.35 -6.01
N LEU A 164 14.97 -0.51 -6.47
CA LEU A 164 14.98 0.93 -6.16
C LEU A 164 14.85 1.14 -4.65
N LEU A 165 13.84 0.55 -4.02
CA LEU A 165 13.61 0.66 -2.59
C LEU A 165 14.76 0.09 -1.75
N GLN A 166 15.32 -1.07 -2.13
CA GLN A 166 16.48 -1.66 -1.45
C GLN A 166 17.69 -0.72 -1.47
N ARG A 167 17.98 -0.11 -2.63
CA ARG A 167 19.09 0.86 -2.77
C ARG A 167 18.85 2.11 -1.92
N ILE A 168 17.64 2.65 -1.95
CA ILE A 168 17.26 3.78 -1.11
C ILE A 168 17.47 3.43 0.37
N ASP A 169 16.96 2.28 0.79
CA ASP A 169 17.00 1.85 2.19
C ASP A 169 18.43 1.67 2.68
N GLN A 170 19.24 0.87 1.97
CA GLN A 170 20.65 0.61 2.31
C GLN A 170 21.47 1.89 2.41
N ARG A 171 21.27 2.82 1.48
CA ARG A 171 21.99 4.09 1.49
C ARG A 171 21.59 4.96 2.66
N MET A 172 20.29 5.04 2.93
CA MET A 172 19.79 5.81 4.07
C MET A 172 20.38 5.29 5.38
N VAL A 173 20.33 3.97 5.61
CA VAL A 173 20.82 3.40 6.88
C VAL A 173 22.34 3.25 6.95
N GLY A 174 23.07 3.37 5.84
CA GLY A 174 24.52 3.15 5.78
C GLY A 174 25.34 4.12 6.64
N SER A 175 24.82 5.32 6.92
CA SER A 175 25.46 6.33 7.76
C SER A 175 24.87 6.42 9.17
N PHE A 176 23.94 5.54 9.54
CA PHE A 176 23.19 5.66 10.79
C PHE A 176 24.05 5.39 12.01
N GLY A 177 24.10 6.37 12.91
CA GLY A 177 24.59 6.19 14.27
C GLY A 177 23.52 5.61 15.21
N PRO A 178 23.88 5.35 16.48
CA PRO A 178 22.95 4.82 17.47
C PRO A 178 21.67 5.65 17.64
N THR A 179 21.78 6.98 17.58
CA THR A 179 20.62 7.88 17.68
C THR A 179 19.68 7.71 16.49
N ASP A 180 20.23 7.63 15.28
CA ASP A 180 19.45 7.47 14.04
C ASP A 180 18.67 6.15 14.04
N TRP A 181 19.31 5.07 14.49
CA TRP A 181 18.66 3.78 14.69
C TRP A 181 17.49 3.84 15.67
N MET A 182 17.66 4.54 16.80
CA MET A 182 16.59 4.67 17.78
C MET A 182 15.40 5.48 17.23
N VAL A 183 15.67 6.54 16.46
CA VAL A 183 14.61 7.30 15.76
C VAL A 183 13.87 6.40 14.76
N LEU A 184 14.61 5.59 14.00
CA LEU A 184 14.05 4.68 13.01
C LEU A 184 13.18 3.58 13.64
N LEU A 185 13.53 3.12 14.84
CA LEU A 185 12.83 2.07 15.58
C LEU A 185 11.68 2.58 16.47
N ASP A 186 11.60 3.88 16.73
CA ASP A 186 10.57 4.46 17.60
C ASP A 186 9.13 4.04 17.21
N PRO A 187 8.73 3.99 15.92
CA PRO A 187 7.40 3.52 15.56
C PRO A 187 7.12 2.07 16.00
N LEU A 188 8.14 1.20 15.99
CA LEU A 188 8.01 -0.19 16.43
C LEU A 188 7.86 -0.27 17.95
N PHE A 189 8.68 0.47 18.71
CA PHE A 189 8.54 0.57 20.16
C PHE A 189 7.17 1.14 20.56
N THR A 190 6.74 2.21 19.88
CA THR A 190 5.44 2.85 20.12
C THR A 190 4.28 1.91 19.82
N LEU A 191 4.34 1.14 18.73
CA LEU A 191 3.32 0.14 18.43
C LEU A 191 3.24 -0.94 19.51
N LEU A 192 4.39 -1.47 19.95
CA LEU A 192 4.41 -2.56 20.93
C LEU A 192 4.03 -2.09 22.35
N ARG A 193 4.26 -0.83 22.71
CA ARG A 193 3.73 -0.24 23.95
C ARG A 193 2.19 -0.28 24.04
N ALA A 194 1.49 -0.37 22.91
CA ALA A 194 0.04 -0.52 22.91
C ALA A 194 -0.41 -1.96 23.24
N ALA A 195 0.48 -2.96 23.15
CA ALA A 195 0.19 -4.35 23.48
C ALA A 195 0.66 -4.67 24.92
N PRO A 196 -0.26 -4.88 25.89
CA PRO A 196 0.09 -5.08 27.29
C PRO A 196 0.96 -6.32 27.57
N GLU A 197 0.98 -7.28 26.65
CA GLU A 197 1.75 -8.51 26.79
C GLU A 197 3.26 -8.35 26.53
N TYR A 198 3.70 -7.17 26.08
CA TYR A 198 5.09 -6.92 25.70
C TYR A 198 5.69 -5.73 26.46
N ASP A 199 6.74 -5.99 27.24
CA ASP A 199 7.52 -4.96 27.95
C ASP A 199 8.70 -4.42 27.13
N GLY A 200 8.72 -4.68 25.81
CA GLY A 200 9.78 -4.29 24.90
C GLY A 200 9.62 -4.94 23.54
N VAL A 201 10.58 -4.69 22.63
CA VAL A 201 10.59 -5.32 21.31
C VAL A 201 11.30 -6.68 21.40
N PRO A 202 10.63 -7.78 21.02
CA PRO A 202 11.23 -9.10 21.02
C PRO A 202 12.52 -9.15 20.20
N THR A 203 13.54 -9.82 20.72
CA THR A 203 14.87 -9.90 20.10
C THR A 203 14.79 -10.45 18.68
N ALA A 204 13.98 -11.47 18.41
CA ALA A 204 13.88 -12.01 17.06
C ALA A 204 13.25 -11.02 16.04
N LEU A 205 12.41 -10.07 16.49
CA LEU A 205 11.93 -9.00 15.61
C LEU A 205 13.04 -7.99 15.31
N LEU A 206 13.85 -7.60 16.31
CA LEU A 206 15.00 -6.72 16.08
C LEU A 206 16.03 -7.39 15.16
N GLN A 207 16.34 -8.67 15.38
CA GLN A 207 17.22 -9.43 14.50
C GLN A 207 16.70 -9.43 13.06
N ARG A 208 15.40 -9.64 12.86
CA ARG A 208 14.77 -9.59 11.53
C ARG A 208 14.87 -8.19 10.92
N PHE A 209 14.59 -7.15 11.70
CA PHE A 209 14.72 -5.76 11.28
C PHE A 209 16.14 -5.43 10.80
N PHE A 210 17.16 -5.69 11.62
CA PHE A 210 18.54 -5.38 11.24
C PHE A 210 19.03 -6.20 10.03
N ARG A 211 18.61 -7.47 9.90
CA ARG A 211 18.90 -8.26 8.68
C ARG A 211 18.25 -7.66 7.43
N ALA A 212 17.01 -7.20 7.53
CA ALA A 212 16.33 -6.55 6.42
C ALA A 212 17.06 -5.28 5.94
N LYS A 213 17.82 -4.64 6.83
CA LYS A 213 18.65 -3.47 6.55
C LYS A 213 20.08 -3.78 6.09
N GLY A 214 20.48 -5.06 5.99
CA GLY A 214 21.85 -5.46 5.67
C GLY A 214 22.85 -5.37 6.83
N PHE A 215 22.37 -5.43 8.08
CA PHE A 215 23.18 -5.42 9.29
C PHE A 215 23.21 -6.81 9.96
N GLU A 216 23.55 -7.85 9.20
CA GLU A 216 23.49 -9.26 9.64
C GLU A 216 24.41 -9.53 10.83
N ALA A 217 25.61 -8.96 10.83
CA ALA A 217 26.57 -9.13 11.92
C ALA A 217 26.05 -8.56 13.24
N PHE A 218 25.39 -7.39 13.19
CA PHE A 218 24.76 -6.79 14.36
C PHE A 218 23.51 -7.56 14.78
N ALA A 219 22.67 -7.98 13.84
CA ALA A 219 21.53 -8.84 14.14
C ALA A 219 21.98 -10.15 14.83
N ALA A 220 23.09 -10.74 14.41
CA ALA A 220 23.64 -11.95 15.03
C ALA A 220 24.21 -11.70 16.44
N SER A 221 24.63 -10.47 16.76
CA SER A 221 25.17 -10.12 18.09
C SER A 221 24.09 -9.75 19.10
N LEU A 222 22.82 -9.64 18.69
CA LEU A 222 21.69 -9.50 19.61
C LEU A 222 21.37 -10.86 20.26
N ASP A 223 22.10 -11.20 21.33
CA ASP A 223 22.03 -12.48 22.04
C ASP A 223 21.66 -12.35 23.53
N GLY A 224 21.30 -11.14 23.98
CA GLY A 224 21.02 -10.84 25.38
C GLY A 224 19.61 -11.27 25.84
N PRO A 225 18.71 -10.33 26.19
CA PRO A 225 17.37 -10.63 26.68
C PRO A 225 16.44 -11.18 25.59
N GLU A 226 15.28 -11.74 26.00
CA GLU A 226 14.21 -12.14 25.06
C GLU A 226 13.55 -10.94 24.36
N ALA A 227 13.57 -9.77 24.99
CA ALA A 227 13.09 -8.50 24.45
C ALA A 227 13.98 -7.35 24.95
N TYR A 228 14.10 -6.32 24.12
CA TYR A 228 14.81 -5.09 24.47
C TYR A 228 13.81 -3.95 24.67
N ASP A 229 13.97 -3.20 25.76
CA ASP A 229 13.42 -1.85 25.85
C ASP A 229 14.31 -0.84 25.10
N GLU A 230 13.86 0.41 25.00
CA GLU A 230 14.60 1.46 24.30
C GLU A 230 15.97 1.74 24.93
N ALA A 231 16.10 1.64 26.26
CA ALA A 231 17.33 1.96 26.97
C ALA A 231 18.39 0.86 26.78
N ALA A 232 17.98 -0.40 26.90
CA ALA A 232 18.80 -1.57 26.68
C ALA A 232 19.31 -1.64 25.24
N LEU A 233 18.44 -1.41 24.25
CA LEU A 233 18.87 -1.43 22.85
C LEU A 233 19.84 -0.27 22.53
N ARG A 234 19.57 0.93 23.06
CA ARG A 234 20.47 2.08 22.91
C ARG A 234 21.85 1.80 23.47
N ALA A 235 21.93 1.16 24.64
CA ALA A 235 23.21 0.78 25.25
C ALA A 235 23.99 -0.20 24.35
N VAL A 236 23.32 -1.20 23.78
CA VAL A 236 23.95 -2.14 22.84
C VAL A 236 24.44 -1.44 21.58
N LEU A 237 23.63 -0.57 20.98
CA LEU A 237 24.02 0.18 19.78
C LEU A 237 25.25 1.07 20.00
N GLN A 238 25.40 1.66 21.19
CA GLN A 238 26.55 2.49 21.54
C GLN A 238 27.87 1.73 21.68
N THR A 239 27.81 0.40 21.90
CA THR A 239 29.01 -0.44 21.98
C THR A 239 29.55 -0.85 20.61
N GLN A 240 28.80 -0.60 19.53
CA GLN A 240 29.24 -0.92 18.19
C GLN A 240 30.26 0.11 17.69
N PRO A 241 31.32 -0.33 16.97
CA PRO A 241 32.25 0.60 16.34
C PRO A 241 31.47 1.48 15.37
N ALA A 242 31.59 2.80 15.52
CA ALA A 242 30.87 3.75 14.70
C ALA A 242 31.23 3.54 13.21
N ALA A 243 30.26 3.09 12.41
CA ALA A 243 30.30 3.32 10.99
C ALA A 243 30.29 4.84 10.76
N SER A 244 31.06 5.31 9.78
CA SER A 244 31.35 6.73 9.55
C SER A 244 30.05 7.56 9.49
N GLN A 245 29.90 8.51 10.43
CA GLN A 245 28.67 9.27 10.63
C GLN A 245 28.55 10.39 9.60
N ALA A 246 27.46 10.39 8.83
CA ALA A 246 26.99 11.54 8.07
C ALA A 246 25.56 11.90 8.54
N PRO A 247 25.21 13.19 8.70
CA PRO A 247 23.88 13.59 9.16
C PRO A 247 22.76 13.07 8.25
N MET A 248 21.62 12.67 8.85
CA MET A 248 20.43 12.17 8.14
C MET A 248 20.00 13.06 6.97
N ASP A 249 19.95 14.39 7.16
CA ASP A 249 19.54 15.34 6.11
C ASP A 249 20.49 15.34 4.89
N SER A 250 21.77 15.06 5.14
CA SER A 250 22.78 14.96 4.08
C SER A 250 22.63 13.65 3.32
N ALA A 251 22.29 12.55 4.00
CA ALA A 251 22.08 11.24 3.39
C ALA A 251 20.87 11.21 2.45
N VAL A 252 19.77 11.90 2.80
CA VAL A 252 18.57 12.00 1.93
C VAL A 252 18.92 12.69 0.60
N ALA A 253 19.63 13.82 0.66
CA ALA A 253 20.03 14.57 -0.54
C ALA A 253 21.00 13.77 -1.43
N GLU A 254 21.95 13.07 -0.82
CA GLU A 254 22.90 12.22 -1.55
C GLU A 254 22.19 11.02 -2.19
N ALA A 255 21.30 10.35 -1.44
CA ALA A 255 20.54 9.21 -1.94
C ALA A 255 19.64 9.58 -3.12
N ALA A 256 18.99 10.74 -3.04
CA ALA A 256 18.23 11.25 -4.16
C ALA A 256 19.12 11.52 -5.38
N THR A 257 20.30 12.12 -5.20
CA THR A 257 21.16 12.54 -6.33
C THR A 257 21.76 11.35 -7.07
N GLU A 258 22.24 10.34 -6.35
CA GLU A 258 22.99 9.24 -6.94
C GLU A 258 22.13 8.04 -7.36
N ALA A 259 20.93 7.84 -6.77
CA ALA A 259 19.95 6.89 -7.29
C ALA A 259 19.63 7.14 -8.79
N VAL A 260 19.82 8.38 -9.25
CA VAL A 260 19.65 8.78 -10.65
C VAL A 260 20.90 8.52 -11.51
N SER A 261 22.10 8.55 -10.93
CA SER A 261 23.36 8.51 -11.67
C SER A 261 23.85 7.08 -11.99
N LEU A 262 23.43 6.07 -11.24
CA LEU A 262 24.01 4.71 -11.29
C LEU A 262 23.36 3.76 -12.31
N GLU A 263 22.45 4.21 -13.17
CA GLU A 263 21.92 3.40 -14.28
C GLU A 263 22.55 3.72 -15.63
N ASP A 264 23.35 4.78 -15.72
CA ASP A 264 24.11 5.09 -16.95
C ASP A 264 25.30 4.12 -17.16
N GLU A 265 25.60 3.27 -16.16
CA GLU A 265 26.72 2.31 -16.20
C GLU A 265 26.26 0.85 -16.47
N ALA A 266 24.96 0.57 -16.49
CA ALA A 266 24.42 -0.77 -16.78
C ALA A 266 23.95 -0.96 -18.23
N ALA A 267 24.00 0.08 -19.07
CA ALA A 267 23.74 -0.02 -20.51
C ALA A 267 24.98 -0.55 -21.24
N ILE A 268 25.33 -1.82 -21.01
CA ILE A 268 26.14 -2.57 -21.99
C ILE A 268 25.21 -2.79 -23.20
N PRO A 269 25.50 -2.21 -24.39
CA PRO A 269 24.68 -2.47 -25.55
C PRO A 269 24.72 -3.98 -25.87
N PRO A 270 23.61 -4.60 -26.27
CA PRO A 270 23.63 -5.97 -26.73
C PRO A 270 24.60 -6.07 -27.91
N THR A 271 25.60 -6.94 -27.76
CA THR A 271 26.50 -7.30 -28.85
C THR A 271 25.67 -7.84 -29.99
N GLU A 272 25.68 -7.10 -31.09
CA GLU A 272 25.15 -7.45 -32.40
C GLU A 272 25.62 -8.88 -32.76
N PRO A 273 24.71 -9.84 -33.00
CA PRO A 273 25.13 -11.13 -33.51
C PRO A 273 25.64 -10.97 -34.95
N GLU A 274 26.89 -11.36 -35.17
CA GLU A 274 27.51 -11.51 -36.48
C GLU A 274 26.57 -12.24 -37.44
N ALA A 275 26.21 -11.54 -38.52
CA ALA A 275 25.46 -12.07 -39.64
C ALA A 275 26.27 -13.18 -40.32
N LEU A 276 25.79 -14.41 -40.17
CA LEU A 276 26.14 -15.53 -41.04
C LEU A 276 25.50 -15.29 -42.41
N GLU A 277 26.35 -14.98 -43.39
CA GLU A 277 26.02 -15.12 -44.81
C GLU A 277 25.75 -16.60 -45.13
N ALA A 278 24.54 -16.91 -45.55
CA ALA A 278 24.21 -18.15 -46.25
C ALA A 278 23.30 -17.82 -47.44
N GLU A 279 23.77 -18.25 -48.61
CA GLU A 279 23.20 -18.04 -49.93
C GLU A 279 21.82 -18.68 -50.15
N PRO A 280 21.07 -18.24 -51.19
CA PRO A 280 19.69 -18.64 -51.41
C PRO A 280 19.61 -19.95 -52.20
N ASP A 281 18.67 -20.83 -51.84
CA ASP A 281 18.30 -21.94 -52.71
C ASP A 281 16.78 -22.18 -52.74
N GLU A 282 16.29 -22.14 -53.97
CA GLU A 282 15.13 -22.74 -54.62
C GLU A 282 13.77 -22.94 -53.89
N VAL A 283 12.76 -22.32 -54.53
CA VAL A 283 11.33 -22.68 -54.51
C VAL A 283 11.13 -24.06 -55.15
N PRO A 284 10.17 -24.88 -54.71
CA PRO A 284 8.90 -24.97 -55.45
C PRO A 284 7.68 -25.11 -54.51
N ASP A 285 6.61 -24.36 -54.73
CA ASP A 285 5.43 -24.78 -55.52
C ASP A 285 4.79 -26.09 -55.01
N SER A 286 3.73 -25.94 -54.23
CA SER A 286 2.60 -26.88 -54.24
C SER A 286 1.35 -26.18 -53.74
N ALA A 287 0.42 -26.12 -54.68
CA ALA A 287 -0.91 -25.57 -54.60
C ALA A 287 -1.89 -26.37 -53.72
N VAL A 288 -3.07 -25.74 -53.64
CA VAL A 288 -4.44 -26.24 -53.46
C VAL A 288 -5.02 -26.44 -52.05
N PRO A 289 -6.35 -26.18 -51.91
CA PRO A 289 -6.99 -25.51 -50.78
C PRO A 289 -7.96 -26.46 -50.08
N SER A 290 -8.69 -26.02 -49.07
CA SER A 290 -10.03 -26.56 -48.83
C SER A 290 -10.86 -25.65 -47.94
N ASP A 291 -12.04 -25.33 -48.46
CA ASP A 291 -13.20 -24.76 -47.81
C ASP A 291 -13.64 -25.54 -46.56
N GLY A 292 -14.40 -24.85 -45.70
CA GLY A 292 -15.13 -25.44 -44.58
C GLY A 292 -15.98 -24.42 -43.84
N GLU A 293 -17.03 -23.92 -44.49
CA GLU A 293 -18.19 -23.26 -43.86
C GLU A 293 -18.93 -24.22 -42.90
N ALA A 294 -19.36 -23.70 -41.75
CA ALA A 294 -20.56 -24.08 -41.00
C ALA A 294 -20.77 -22.97 -39.93
N ASP A 295 -21.65 -21.99 -40.13
CA ASP A 295 -23.10 -22.07 -39.90
C ASP A 295 -23.47 -22.78 -38.59
N GLU A 296 -23.61 -22.02 -37.50
CA GLU A 296 -24.59 -22.33 -36.45
C GLU A 296 -25.30 -21.05 -36.00
N ASP A 297 -26.45 -20.89 -36.63
CA ASP A 297 -27.68 -20.21 -36.22
C ASP A 297 -28.02 -20.44 -34.73
N ILE A 298 -28.01 -19.37 -33.93
CA ILE A 298 -28.73 -19.31 -32.66
C ILE A 298 -29.64 -18.08 -32.67
N GLY A 299 -30.80 -18.25 -33.29
CA GLY A 299 -32.09 -18.10 -32.59
C GLY A 299 -32.27 -16.84 -31.75
N ALA A 300 -32.72 -15.78 -32.40
CA ALA A 300 -33.46 -14.70 -31.74
C ALA A 300 -34.92 -15.16 -31.50
N GLU A 301 -35.39 -15.11 -30.25
CA GLU A 301 -36.80 -14.86 -29.97
C GLU A 301 -36.98 -13.81 -28.85
N PRO A 302 -38.05 -13.00 -28.93
CA PRO A 302 -38.21 -11.78 -28.15
C PRO A 302 -39.17 -11.99 -26.96
N LEU A 303 -38.80 -11.47 -25.79
CA LEU A 303 -39.76 -11.27 -24.70
C LEU A 303 -40.08 -9.78 -24.58
N LYS A 304 -41.18 -9.42 -25.23
CA LYS A 304 -41.99 -8.25 -24.91
C LYS A 304 -43.03 -8.63 -23.84
N ASP A 305 -43.38 -7.61 -23.08
CA ASP A 305 -44.62 -7.40 -22.31
C ASP A 305 -44.66 -7.70 -20.80
N ALA A 306 -45.24 -6.69 -20.13
CA ALA A 306 -45.73 -6.58 -18.76
C ALA A 306 -44.63 -6.56 -17.68
N VAL A 307 -44.42 -5.48 -16.93
CA VAL A 307 -45.42 -4.91 -16.02
C VAL A 307 -45.34 -3.39 -15.96
N ARG A 308 -46.45 -2.77 -16.36
CA ARG A 308 -46.87 -1.42 -15.99
C ARG A 308 -47.81 -1.59 -14.79
N MET A 309 -47.46 -1.05 -13.64
CA MET A 309 -48.43 -0.72 -12.59
C MET A 309 -48.08 0.65 -12.02
N ASP A 310 -48.68 1.66 -12.64
CA ASP A 310 -49.09 2.87 -11.96
C ASP A 310 -50.13 2.50 -10.89
N VAL A 311 -49.86 2.82 -9.62
CA VAL A 311 -50.91 3.15 -8.65
C VAL A 311 -50.44 4.33 -7.82
N GLU A 312 -50.81 5.53 -8.29
CA GLU A 312 -51.15 6.67 -7.44
C GLU A 312 -52.32 6.30 -6.52
N ASN A 313 -52.16 6.55 -5.21
CA ASN A 313 -53.14 7.21 -4.32
C ASN A 313 -52.55 7.23 -2.91
N ALA A 314 -52.23 8.38 -2.31
CA ALA A 314 -53.10 9.46 -1.83
C ALA A 314 -53.67 9.23 -0.42
N ALA A 315 -53.87 10.36 0.26
CA ALA A 315 -54.51 10.59 1.56
C ALA A 315 -53.57 10.46 2.78
N GLU A 316 -53.09 11.56 3.34
CA GLU A 316 -53.81 12.50 4.24
C GLU A 316 -53.88 11.97 5.67
N GLY A 317 -53.43 12.80 6.62
CA GLY A 317 -53.60 12.56 8.05
C GLY A 317 -52.84 13.55 8.93
N GLU A 318 -53.49 14.69 9.18
CA GLU A 318 -53.53 15.49 10.43
C GLU A 318 -52.21 15.83 11.16
N VAL A 319 -51.82 17.10 11.30
CA VAL A 319 -52.43 18.20 12.09
C VAL A 319 -52.50 17.92 13.60
N GLY A 320 -51.66 18.63 14.34
CA GLY A 320 -51.70 18.82 15.80
C GLY A 320 -50.28 19.07 16.30
N GLY A 321 -49.83 20.26 16.71
CA GLY A 321 -50.54 21.40 17.28
C GLY A 321 -49.96 21.67 18.67
N LEU A 322 -49.63 22.95 18.92
CA LEU A 322 -49.46 23.60 20.23
C LEU A 322 -48.10 23.38 20.93
N GLU A 323 -47.25 24.40 21.03
CA GLU A 323 -47.28 25.54 21.98
C GLU A 323 -46.86 25.17 23.41
N GLY A 324 -45.99 26.00 23.99
CA GLY A 324 -45.42 25.87 25.35
C GLY A 324 -43.93 26.23 25.33
N GLU A 325 -43.53 27.49 25.12
CA GLU A 325 -43.54 28.60 26.09
C GLU A 325 -42.68 28.35 27.35
N ALA A 326 -41.71 29.26 27.50
CA ALA A 326 -41.25 29.89 28.75
C ALA A 326 -40.46 29.07 29.80
N GLU A 327 -39.19 29.45 29.91
CA GLU A 327 -38.67 30.18 31.09
C GLU A 327 -38.77 29.49 32.47
N ARG A 328 -37.63 29.08 33.03
CA ARG A 328 -37.15 29.65 34.32
C ARG A 328 -35.77 29.13 34.74
N ALA A 329 -35.06 30.08 35.35
CA ALA A 329 -33.75 30.00 35.95
C ALA A 329 -33.62 28.99 37.10
N ALA A 330 -32.41 28.41 37.21
CA ALA A 330 -31.62 28.33 38.43
C ALA A 330 -30.14 28.14 38.04
#